data_AF-A0A1H9PMQ0-F1
#
_entry.id   AF-A0A1H9PMQ0-F1
#
_cell.length_a   1.000
_cell.length_b   1.000
_cell.length_c   1.000
_cell.angle_alpha   90.00
_cell.angle_beta   90.00
_cell.angle_gamma   90.00
#
_symmetry.space_group_name_H-M   'P 1'
#
loop_
_entity.id
_entity.type
_entity.pdbx_description
1 polymer ?
#
loop_
_entity_poly.entity_id
_entity_poly.type
_entity_poly.pdbx_seq_one_letter_code
_entity_poly.pdbx_strand_id
1 'polypeptide(L)'
;MPHDPYNIDKAEFSDHDMWTRHDALIYRSPRPPVINSSFYPVYQYNDLYSVSILPLIHHIENPSIDPNFRSNLENGFDDVCRPNPTAISEIQRLVGNVRFTNEERSPTTFLRRLAEAMQADVDTIESANPGKTNVILCGGKDSLNLLLLRWSNPTIVLSADPNFALVQKFVEDNALGLEVQRLNDKEDQSLKNTEIAEAGCQVNHGSWKWTPAIKQVSDNFEKNVVFWKGQLGDVYLTSNWRQYSDSRSVLYKKFRVLYRRGGDKFPTARKLGDLVFAPSTVKRLERSIVNRGAVLQGSHMGFLRSICDCLFVSAYHGPQTTSVLHSMHLPSLIGEDIRPALGREIFGQEVAYPTKNPGPPRSTFRTNWRSISGFKEAMQVHGVTI
;
A
#
# COMPACT_ATOMS: atom_id res chain seq x y z
N MET A 1 -18.25 17.72 26.13
CA MET A 1 -17.18 17.51 25.14
C MET A 1 -17.67 18.12 23.83
N PRO A 2 -16.98 19.11 23.25
CA PRO A 2 -17.31 19.55 21.89
C PRO A 2 -17.26 18.32 20.98
N HIS A 3 -18.19 18.23 20.01
CA HIS A 3 -18.18 17.18 18.99
C HIS A 3 -16.77 17.09 18.42
N ASP A 4 -16.07 16.00 18.72
CA ASP A 4 -14.78 15.71 18.16
C ASP A 4 -15.03 15.36 16.69
N PRO A 5 -14.66 16.23 15.73
CA PRO A 5 -14.98 16.04 14.31
C PRO A 5 -14.31 14.81 13.71
N TYR A 6 -13.49 14.08 14.49
CA TYR A 6 -12.75 12.91 14.06
C TYR A 6 -13.39 11.57 14.42
N ASN A 7 -14.56 11.57 15.07
CA ASN A 7 -15.25 10.36 15.54
C ASN A 7 -16.61 10.14 14.86
N ILE A 8 -16.79 8.97 14.24
CA ILE A 8 -18.10 8.51 13.74
C ILE A 8 -18.52 7.26 14.49
N ASP A 9 -19.70 7.31 15.12
CA ASP A 9 -20.36 6.13 15.67
C ASP A 9 -20.98 5.31 14.55
N LYS A 10 -20.60 4.04 14.45
CA LYS A 10 -21.19 3.07 13.50
C LYS A 10 -21.64 1.82 14.23
N ALA A 11 -22.73 1.24 13.76
CA ALA A 11 -23.17 -0.09 14.21
C ALA A 11 -22.15 -1.18 13.84
N GLU A 12 -21.47 -1.00 12.70
CA GLU A 12 -20.44 -1.89 12.18
C GLU A 12 -19.47 -1.08 11.27
N PHE A 13 -18.18 -1.33 11.40
CA PHE A 13 -17.13 -0.77 10.55
C PHE A 13 -16.60 -1.87 9.60
N SER A 14 -16.44 -1.56 8.31
CA SER A 14 -16.11 -2.54 7.28
C SER A 14 -15.00 -2.07 6.32
N ASP A 15 -14.46 -2.99 5.53
CA ASP A 15 -13.58 -2.64 4.41
C ASP A 15 -14.22 -1.65 3.43
N HIS A 16 -15.53 -1.74 3.23
CA HIS A 16 -16.24 -0.84 2.32
C HIS A 16 -16.16 0.62 2.82
N ASP A 17 -16.31 0.84 4.13
CA ASP A 17 -16.15 2.16 4.74
C ASP A 17 -14.73 2.68 4.57
N MET A 18 -13.74 1.82 4.85
CA MET A 18 -12.33 2.16 4.69
C MET A 18 -12.00 2.56 3.26
N TRP A 19 -12.59 1.87 2.29
CA TRP A 19 -12.18 1.99 0.92
C TRP A 19 -12.92 3.10 0.16
N THR A 20 -14.20 3.34 0.48
CA THR A 20 -15.03 4.31 -0.26
C THR A 20 -15.10 5.70 0.36
N ARG A 21 -14.77 5.84 1.65
CA ARG A 21 -14.98 7.09 2.39
C ARG A 21 -13.75 7.53 3.15
N HIS A 22 -13.64 8.84 3.33
CA HIS A 22 -12.79 9.47 4.34
C HIS A 22 -13.60 10.56 5.05
N ASP A 23 -14.56 10.10 5.84
CA ASP A 23 -15.45 10.92 6.67
C ASP A 23 -14.94 11.02 8.12
N ALA A 24 -14.13 10.05 8.56
CA ALA A 24 -13.42 10.11 9.84
C ALA A 24 -12.05 9.42 9.81
N LEU A 25 -11.24 9.77 10.83
CA LEU A 25 -10.02 9.07 11.20
C LEU A 25 -10.27 7.98 12.23
N ILE A 26 -11.30 8.11 13.08
CA ILE A 26 -11.68 7.13 14.10
C ILE A 26 -13.13 6.73 13.92
N TYR A 27 -13.37 5.43 13.94
CA TYR A 27 -14.69 4.82 13.95
C TYR A 27 -14.92 4.16 15.30
N ARG A 28 -16.03 4.47 15.95
CA ARG A 28 -16.47 3.76 17.14
C ARG A 28 -17.47 2.69 16.73
N SER A 29 -17.21 1.44 17.10
CA SER A 29 -18.13 0.33 16.87
C SER A 29 -18.11 -0.63 18.06
N PRO A 30 -19.28 -1.01 18.62
CA PRO A 30 -19.33 -2.01 19.69
C PRO A 30 -19.02 -3.43 19.19
N ARG A 31 -18.98 -3.63 17.87
CA ARG A 31 -18.66 -4.90 17.23
C ARG A 31 -17.29 -4.84 16.55
N PRO A 32 -16.52 -5.94 16.57
CA PRO A 32 -15.32 -6.06 15.76
C PRO A 32 -15.63 -5.79 14.28
N PRO A 33 -14.74 -5.10 13.55
CA PRO A 33 -14.96 -4.77 12.16
C PRO A 33 -14.89 -6.00 11.26
N VAL A 34 -15.64 -5.97 10.17
CA VAL A 34 -15.59 -6.98 9.13
C VAL A 34 -14.47 -6.62 8.15
N ILE A 35 -13.26 -7.07 8.49
CA ILE A 35 -12.03 -6.82 7.71
C ILE A 35 -11.71 -8.07 6.88
N ASN A 36 -12.03 -8.02 5.60
CA ASN A 36 -11.58 -9.00 4.60
C ASN A 36 -10.28 -8.54 3.93
N SER A 37 -9.97 -7.23 3.94
CA SER A 37 -8.75 -6.70 3.38
C SER A 37 -7.56 -7.08 4.23
N SER A 38 -6.61 -7.76 3.62
CA SER A 38 -5.31 -8.06 4.22
C SER A 38 -4.31 -6.93 4.09
N PHE A 39 -4.64 -5.88 3.33
CA PHE A 39 -3.68 -4.85 2.93
C PHE A 39 -3.76 -3.62 3.80
N TYR A 40 -4.94 -3.05 4.01
CA TYR A 40 -5.12 -1.89 4.85
C TYR A 40 -5.13 -2.33 6.32
N PRO A 41 -4.08 -2.01 7.11
CA PRO A 41 -4.12 -2.35 8.52
C PRO A 41 -5.21 -1.53 9.21
N VAL A 42 -5.96 -2.19 10.08
CA VAL A 42 -6.85 -1.50 11.02
C VAL A 42 -6.23 -1.62 12.40
N TYR A 43 -6.10 -0.50 13.08
CA TYR A 43 -5.67 -0.43 14.46
C TYR A 43 -6.90 -0.34 15.36
N GLN A 44 -6.81 -0.97 16.52
CA GLN A 44 -7.90 -0.99 17.50
C GLN A 44 -7.38 -0.61 18.89
N TYR A 45 -8.16 0.24 19.55
CA TYR A 45 -8.08 0.51 20.98
C TYR A 45 -9.51 0.48 21.55
N ASN A 46 -9.82 -0.50 22.42
CA ASN A 46 -11.19 -0.76 22.90
C ASN A 46 -12.20 -0.92 21.73
N ASP A 47 -13.23 -0.09 21.69
CA ASP A 47 -14.27 -0.01 20.65
C ASP A 47 -13.93 1.01 19.54
N LEU A 48 -12.71 1.56 19.54
CA LEU A 48 -12.22 2.51 18.53
C LEU A 48 -11.36 1.81 17.48
N TYR A 49 -11.59 2.17 16.23
CA TYR A 49 -10.90 1.63 15.06
C TYR A 49 -10.36 2.77 14.19
N SER A 50 -9.15 2.60 13.67
CA SER A 50 -8.55 3.57 12.74
C SER A 50 -7.63 2.90 11.73
N VAL A 51 -7.44 3.53 10.58
CA VAL A 51 -6.39 3.15 9.61
C VAL A 51 -5.03 3.81 9.93
N SER A 52 -4.99 4.70 10.92
CA SER A 52 -3.77 5.30 11.48
C SER A 52 -3.65 4.99 12.97
N ILE A 53 -2.43 4.93 13.48
CA ILE A 53 -2.17 4.76 14.91
C ILE A 53 -2.36 6.07 15.68
N LEU A 54 -1.89 7.20 15.13
CA LEU A 54 -1.79 8.46 15.88
C LEU A 54 -3.15 8.91 16.46
N PRO A 55 -4.26 8.90 15.69
CA PRO A 55 -5.58 9.26 16.23
C PRO A 55 -5.97 8.41 17.45
N LEU A 56 -5.67 7.11 17.45
CA LEU A 56 -5.98 6.23 18.59
C LEU A 56 -5.13 6.53 19.81
N ILE A 57 -3.87 6.95 19.63
CA ILE A 57 -2.99 7.29 20.77
C ILE A 57 -3.57 8.44 21.58
N HIS A 58 -4.21 9.42 20.94
CA HIS A 58 -4.85 10.55 21.63
C HIS A 58 -6.00 10.14 22.57
N HIS A 59 -6.53 8.91 22.43
CA HIS A 59 -7.55 8.37 23.31
C HIS A 59 -7.00 7.56 24.49
N ILE A 60 -5.67 7.39 24.57
CA ILE A 60 -5.03 6.64 25.65
C ILE A 60 -4.50 7.65 26.67
N GLU A 61 -4.91 7.49 27.94
CA GLU A 61 -4.50 8.42 29.01
C GLU A 61 -2.99 8.32 29.31
N ASN A 62 -2.44 7.11 29.32
CA ASN A 62 -1.04 6.83 29.64
C ASN A 62 -0.45 5.80 28.67
N PRO A 63 -0.26 6.15 27.39
CA PRO A 63 0.23 5.22 26.37
C PRO A 63 1.64 4.72 26.70
N SER A 64 1.88 3.43 26.51
CA SER A 64 3.15 2.80 26.86
C SER A 64 3.81 2.12 25.67
N ILE A 65 5.14 2.25 25.54
CA ILE A 65 5.89 1.56 24.48
C ILE A 65 5.88 0.06 24.74
N ASP A 66 5.47 -0.72 23.74
CA ASP A 66 5.52 -2.18 23.84
C ASP A 66 6.99 -2.69 23.91
N PRO A 67 7.37 -3.45 24.96
CA PRO A 67 8.75 -3.94 25.13
C PRO A 67 9.23 -4.85 24.00
N ASN A 68 8.34 -5.66 23.42
CA ASN A 68 8.69 -6.53 22.30
C ASN A 68 8.86 -5.70 21.02
N PHE A 69 8.06 -4.65 20.82
CA PHE A 69 8.27 -3.71 19.72
C PHE A 69 9.63 -3.03 19.83
N ARG A 70 9.97 -2.50 21.01
CA ARG A 70 11.27 -1.90 21.30
C ARG A 70 12.42 -2.87 20.99
N SER A 71 12.35 -4.09 21.52
CA SER A 71 13.34 -5.13 21.25
C SER A 71 13.47 -5.44 19.75
N ASN A 72 12.34 -5.48 19.03
CA ASN A 72 12.38 -5.67 17.58
C ASN A 72 13.12 -4.52 16.87
N LEU A 73 12.86 -3.27 17.26
CA LEU A 73 13.51 -2.12 16.64
C LEU A 73 15.03 -2.11 16.90
N GLU A 74 15.46 -2.37 18.14
CA GLU A 74 16.86 -2.39 18.55
C GLU A 74 17.67 -3.52 17.87
N ASN A 75 17.02 -4.64 17.54
CA ASN A 75 17.64 -5.75 16.82
C ASN A 75 17.86 -5.49 15.31
N GLY A 76 17.68 -4.25 14.84
CA GLY A 76 18.17 -3.81 13.53
C GLY A 76 17.42 -4.39 12.33
N PHE A 77 16.09 -4.58 12.40
CA PHE A 77 15.33 -5.01 11.23
C PHE A 77 15.23 -3.87 10.19
N ASP A 78 15.98 -4.03 9.10
CA ASP A 78 16.36 -3.00 8.12
C ASP A 78 15.21 -2.05 7.67
N ASP A 79 14.05 -2.59 7.31
CA ASP A 79 13.03 -1.80 6.60
C ASP A 79 11.66 -1.73 7.31
N VAL A 80 11.28 -2.78 8.05
CA VAL A 80 9.92 -2.94 8.62
C VAL A 80 9.97 -3.69 9.96
N CYS A 81 9.22 -3.22 10.95
CA CYS A 81 9.01 -3.90 12.24
C CYS A 81 8.22 -5.21 12.09
N ARG A 82 8.10 -5.99 13.17
CA ARG A 82 7.08 -7.05 13.18
C ARG A 82 5.69 -6.40 13.10
N PRO A 83 4.73 -7.05 12.42
CA PRO A 83 3.37 -6.55 12.31
C PRO A 83 2.65 -6.40 13.65
N ASN A 84 2.97 -7.29 14.59
CA ASN A 84 2.51 -7.24 15.97
C ASN A 84 3.71 -7.57 16.88
N PRO A 85 3.83 -6.89 18.03
CA PRO A 85 2.96 -5.79 18.49
C PRO A 85 3.20 -4.47 17.74
N THR A 86 2.29 -3.49 17.94
CA THR A 86 2.51 -2.10 17.48
C THR A 86 3.47 -1.36 18.42
N ALA A 87 3.78 -0.09 18.16
CA ALA A 87 4.65 0.69 19.05
C ALA A 87 4.03 0.94 20.43
N ILE A 88 2.70 0.97 20.51
CA ILE A 88 1.93 1.29 21.71
C ILE A 88 1.21 0.02 22.18
N SER A 89 1.43 -0.38 23.43
CA SER A 89 1.01 -1.70 23.92
C SER A 89 -0.50 -1.90 23.94
N GLU A 90 -1.25 -0.80 24.08
CA GLU A 90 -2.71 -0.77 24.14
C GLU A 90 -3.36 -0.86 22.75
N ILE A 91 -2.58 -0.66 21.67
CA ILE A 91 -3.08 -0.66 20.30
C ILE A 91 -2.74 -1.99 19.63
N GLN A 92 -3.78 -2.71 19.21
CA GLN A 92 -3.64 -3.92 18.41
C GLN A 92 -3.86 -3.65 16.93
N ARG A 93 -3.13 -4.36 16.07
CA ARG A 93 -3.34 -4.34 14.63
C ARG A 93 -4.19 -5.54 14.20
N LEU A 94 -5.37 -5.24 13.66
CA LEU A 94 -6.25 -6.16 12.99
C LEU A 94 -5.90 -6.25 11.50
N VAL A 95 -5.94 -7.46 10.96
CA VAL A 95 -5.66 -7.72 9.54
C VAL A 95 -6.52 -8.87 9.04
N GLY A 96 -7.03 -8.73 7.82
CA GLY A 96 -7.73 -9.82 7.13
C GLY A 96 -6.79 -10.97 6.77
N ASN A 97 -7.38 -12.15 6.57
CA ASN A 97 -6.64 -13.32 6.09
C ASN A 97 -6.48 -13.28 4.57
N VAL A 98 -5.26 -13.51 4.08
CA VAL A 98 -5.02 -13.80 2.66
C VAL A 98 -5.14 -15.30 2.45
N ARG A 99 -5.96 -15.71 1.48
CA ARG A 99 -6.00 -17.10 1.04
C ARG A 99 -6.24 -17.17 -0.46
N PHE A 100 -5.32 -17.83 -1.16
CA PHE A 100 -5.52 -18.12 -2.58
C PHE A 100 -6.38 -19.37 -2.74
N THR A 101 -7.50 -19.28 -3.48
CA THR A 101 -8.39 -20.41 -3.72
C THR A 101 -7.91 -21.29 -4.89
N ASN A 102 -7.04 -20.76 -5.76
CA ASN A 102 -6.45 -21.46 -6.90
C ASN A 102 -7.46 -21.95 -7.96
N GLU A 103 -8.61 -21.27 -8.04
CA GLU A 103 -9.67 -21.55 -8.99
C GLU A 103 -9.29 -21.16 -10.42
N GLU A 104 -8.72 -19.97 -10.60
CA GLU A 104 -8.38 -19.42 -11.91
C GLU A 104 -6.98 -19.87 -12.36
N ARG A 105 -6.88 -20.42 -13.58
CA ARG A 105 -5.64 -20.94 -14.16
C ARG A 105 -5.41 -20.47 -15.59
N SER A 106 -6.42 -19.90 -16.25
CA SER A 106 -6.36 -19.42 -17.62
C SER A 106 -5.82 -17.98 -17.62
N PRO A 107 -4.64 -17.71 -18.23
CA PRO A 107 -4.10 -16.35 -18.29
C PRO A 107 -5.07 -15.35 -18.92
N THR A 108 -5.73 -15.72 -20.01
CA THR A 108 -6.70 -14.86 -20.70
C THR A 108 -7.91 -14.55 -19.82
N THR A 109 -8.48 -15.57 -19.15
CA THR A 109 -9.65 -15.37 -18.29
C THR A 109 -9.28 -14.53 -17.06
N PHE A 110 -8.11 -14.79 -16.47
CA PHE A 110 -7.59 -14.01 -15.34
C PHE A 110 -7.40 -12.54 -15.71
N LEU A 111 -6.72 -12.25 -16.82
CA LEU A 111 -6.44 -10.88 -17.26
C LEU A 111 -7.74 -10.10 -17.51
N ARG A 112 -8.68 -10.69 -18.23
CA ARG A 112 -10.00 -10.08 -18.50
C ARG A 112 -10.75 -9.78 -17.21
N ARG A 113 -10.89 -10.78 -16.32
CA ARG A 113 -11.58 -10.61 -15.03
C ARG A 113 -10.89 -9.57 -14.15
N LEU A 114 -9.55 -9.50 -14.19
CA LEU A 114 -8.79 -8.53 -13.42
C LEU A 114 -9.01 -7.11 -13.95
N ALA A 115 -8.97 -6.91 -15.27
CA ALA A 115 -9.26 -5.62 -15.89
C ALA A 115 -10.69 -5.14 -15.58
N GLU A 116 -11.69 -6.03 -15.72
CA GLU A 116 -13.09 -5.77 -15.38
C GLU A 116 -13.25 -5.39 -13.89
N ALA A 117 -12.60 -6.14 -13.00
CA ALA A 117 -12.67 -5.89 -11.56
C ALA A 117 -12.00 -4.57 -11.15
N MET A 118 -10.84 -4.23 -11.75
CA MET A 118 -10.17 -2.95 -11.52
C MET A 118 -11.05 -1.77 -11.96
N GLN A 119 -11.76 -1.89 -13.09
CA GLN A 119 -12.70 -0.87 -13.53
C GLN A 119 -13.91 -0.77 -12.60
N ALA A 120 -14.51 -1.90 -12.20
CA ALA A 120 -15.66 -1.90 -11.28
C ALA A 120 -15.32 -1.25 -9.92
N ASP A 121 -14.08 -1.45 -9.46
CA ASP A 121 -13.56 -0.79 -8.28
C ASP A 121 -13.47 0.74 -8.51
N VAL A 122 -12.90 1.21 -9.63
CA VAL A 122 -12.89 2.65 -9.98
C VAL A 122 -14.31 3.23 -9.98
N ASP A 123 -15.24 2.58 -10.67
CA ASP A 123 -16.64 3.03 -10.78
C ASP A 123 -17.30 3.15 -9.39
N THR A 124 -16.99 2.21 -8.49
CA THR A 124 -17.49 2.23 -7.10
C THR A 124 -16.96 3.44 -6.32
N ILE A 125 -15.66 3.75 -6.44
CA ILE A 125 -15.06 4.91 -5.75
C ILE A 125 -15.62 6.22 -6.28
N GLU A 126 -15.69 6.38 -7.60
CA GLU A 126 -16.20 7.60 -8.23
C GLU A 126 -17.68 7.83 -7.90
N SER A 127 -18.48 6.74 -7.86
CA SER A 127 -19.88 6.81 -7.43
C SER A 127 -20.03 7.25 -5.96
N ALA A 128 -19.12 6.81 -5.09
CA ALA A 128 -19.12 7.23 -3.68
C ALA A 128 -18.53 8.63 -3.46
N ASN A 129 -17.81 9.17 -4.45
CA ASN A 129 -17.09 10.45 -4.36
C ASN A 129 -17.30 11.28 -5.65
N PRO A 130 -18.55 11.63 -6.01
CA PRO A 130 -18.85 12.30 -7.27
C PRO A 130 -18.17 13.68 -7.33
N GLY A 131 -17.51 13.96 -8.47
CA GLY A 131 -16.88 15.25 -8.73
C GLY A 131 -15.52 15.49 -8.06
N LYS A 132 -15.03 14.57 -7.21
CA LYS A 132 -13.66 14.67 -6.65
C LYS A 132 -12.62 14.38 -7.72
N THR A 133 -11.47 15.05 -7.67
CA THR A 133 -10.38 14.78 -8.60
C THR A 133 -9.64 13.49 -8.21
N ASN A 134 -9.49 12.55 -9.15
CA ASN A 134 -8.59 11.42 -9.01
C ASN A 134 -7.15 11.87 -9.21
N VAL A 135 -6.28 11.53 -8.26
CA VAL A 135 -4.86 11.86 -8.31
C VAL A 135 -4.06 10.57 -8.31
N ILE A 136 -3.50 10.19 -9.47
CA ILE A 136 -2.79 8.93 -9.64
C ILE A 136 -1.31 9.13 -9.33
N LEU A 137 -0.82 8.52 -8.25
CA LEU A 137 0.61 8.52 -7.92
C LEU A 137 1.33 7.47 -8.76
N CYS A 138 2.08 7.93 -9.76
CA CYS A 138 2.64 7.09 -10.81
C CYS A 138 4.16 7.05 -10.79
N GLY A 139 4.71 5.86 -11.05
CA GLY A 139 6.13 5.67 -11.33
C GLY A 139 6.42 4.31 -11.93
N GLY A 140 5.82 3.23 -11.40
CA GLY A 140 6.00 1.84 -11.83
C GLY A 140 4.99 1.39 -12.89
N LYS A 141 5.23 0.24 -13.55
CA LYS A 141 4.23 -0.39 -14.44
C LYS A 141 2.89 -0.65 -13.75
N ASP A 142 2.92 -0.95 -12.45
CA ASP A 142 1.70 -1.18 -11.66
C ASP A 142 0.80 0.06 -11.73
N SER A 143 1.36 1.24 -11.43
CA SER A 143 0.65 2.52 -11.54
C SER A 143 0.42 3.01 -12.98
N LEU A 144 1.24 2.59 -13.96
CA LEU A 144 1.00 2.92 -15.37
C LEU A 144 -0.29 2.26 -15.87
N ASN A 145 -0.61 1.05 -15.41
CA ASN A 145 -1.87 0.39 -15.77
C ASN A 145 -3.11 1.15 -15.28
N LEU A 146 -3.00 1.91 -14.17
CA LEU A 146 -4.11 2.74 -13.69
C LEU A 146 -4.42 3.87 -14.67
N LEU A 147 -3.42 4.38 -15.40
CA LEU A 147 -3.62 5.46 -16.38
C LEU A 147 -4.46 5.02 -17.59
N LEU A 148 -4.61 3.70 -17.77
CA LEU A 148 -5.37 3.10 -18.88
C LEU A 148 -6.84 2.84 -18.51
N LEU A 149 -7.20 2.91 -17.22
CA LEU A 149 -8.58 2.76 -16.77
C LEU A 149 -9.42 3.94 -17.24
N ARG A 150 -10.74 3.71 -17.34
CA ARG A 150 -11.69 4.78 -17.67
C ARG A 150 -12.06 5.51 -16.39
N TRP A 151 -11.96 6.84 -16.44
CA TRP A 151 -12.25 7.73 -15.33
C TRP A 151 -13.44 8.62 -15.70
N SER A 152 -14.44 8.69 -14.83
CA SER A 152 -15.59 9.60 -15.00
C SER A 152 -15.38 10.94 -14.28
N ASN A 153 -14.61 10.94 -13.19
CA ASN A 153 -14.20 12.14 -12.49
C ASN A 153 -12.96 12.79 -13.16
N PRO A 154 -12.67 14.07 -12.88
CA PRO A 154 -11.42 14.70 -13.29
C PRO A 154 -10.21 13.90 -12.81
N THR A 155 -9.21 13.70 -13.66
CA THR A 155 -8.05 12.85 -13.32
C THR A 155 -6.74 13.54 -13.70
N ILE A 156 -5.81 13.58 -12.74
CA ILE A 156 -4.42 14.05 -12.94
C ILE A 156 -3.43 12.99 -12.49
N VAL A 157 -2.20 13.07 -13.00
CA VAL A 157 -1.10 12.16 -12.69
C VAL A 157 0.00 12.90 -11.96
N LEU A 158 0.45 12.35 -10.85
CA LEU A 158 1.63 12.85 -10.14
C LEU A 158 2.77 11.85 -10.30
N SER A 159 3.93 12.33 -10.75
CA SER A 159 5.14 11.51 -10.86
C SER A 159 6.37 12.26 -10.37
N ALA A 160 7.37 11.53 -9.90
CA ALA A 160 8.64 12.08 -9.43
C ALA A 160 9.82 11.52 -10.22
N ASP A 161 10.99 12.13 -10.08
CA ASP A 161 12.21 11.54 -10.59
C ASP A 161 12.54 10.21 -9.91
N PRO A 162 13.17 9.27 -10.64
CA PRO A 162 13.63 9.36 -12.03
C PRO A 162 12.55 9.07 -13.09
N ASN A 163 11.29 8.87 -12.70
CA ASN A 163 10.24 8.39 -13.59
C ASN A 163 9.38 9.49 -14.23
N PHE A 164 9.51 10.76 -13.82
CA PHE A 164 8.69 11.86 -14.33
C PHE A 164 8.65 11.93 -15.86
N ALA A 165 9.82 11.99 -16.52
CA ALA A 165 9.89 12.03 -17.98
C ALA A 165 9.36 10.74 -18.65
N LEU A 166 9.51 9.58 -17.99
CA LEU A 166 9.00 8.30 -18.50
C LEU A 166 7.47 8.24 -18.44
N VAL A 167 6.86 8.80 -17.39
CA VAL A 167 5.42 8.88 -17.24
C VAL A 167 4.83 9.87 -18.24
N GLN A 168 5.46 11.03 -18.45
CA GLN A 168 5.05 11.97 -19.50
C GLN A 168 5.05 11.31 -20.87
N LYS A 169 6.16 10.63 -21.21
CA LYS A 169 6.27 9.90 -22.48
C LYS A 169 5.22 8.79 -22.60
N PHE A 170 4.92 8.07 -21.52
CA PHE A 170 3.87 7.05 -21.54
C PHE A 170 2.49 7.64 -21.84
N VAL A 171 2.15 8.79 -21.23
CA VAL A 171 0.89 9.48 -21.50
C VAL A 171 0.80 9.96 -22.95
N GLU A 172 1.91 10.48 -23.49
CA GLU A 172 2.01 10.93 -24.89
C GLU A 172 1.91 9.74 -25.87
N ASP A 173 2.73 8.71 -25.72
CA ASP A 173 2.81 7.56 -26.63
C ASP A 173 1.49 6.78 -26.72
N ASN A 174 0.68 6.82 -25.66
CA ASN A 174 -0.62 6.13 -25.60
C ASN A 174 -1.81 7.11 -25.75
N ALA A 175 -1.57 8.38 -26.08
CA ALA A 175 -2.60 9.39 -26.33
C ALA A 175 -3.67 9.51 -25.22
N LEU A 176 -3.26 9.45 -23.94
CA LEU A 176 -4.19 9.36 -22.82
C LEU A 176 -4.84 10.71 -22.43
N GLY A 177 -4.28 11.83 -22.88
CA GLY A 177 -4.82 13.17 -22.59
C GLY A 177 -4.78 13.60 -21.11
N LEU A 178 -4.01 12.89 -20.27
CA LEU A 178 -3.90 13.17 -18.84
C LEU A 178 -2.83 14.23 -18.55
N GLU A 179 -3.11 15.13 -17.61
CA GLU A 179 -2.11 16.07 -17.11
C GLU A 179 -1.11 15.33 -16.19
N VAL A 180 0.20 15.53 -16.43
CA VAL A 180 1.26 14.97 -15.58
C VAL A 180 2.00 16.08 -14.85
N GLN A 181 1.86 16.11 -13.52
CA GLN A 181 2.54 17.07 -12.65
C GLN A 181 3.73 16.42 -11.92
N ARG A 182 4.79 17.21 -11.72
CA ARG A 182 6.02 16.75 -11.07
C ARG A 182 5.92 16.87 -9.56
N LEU A 183 6.20 15.77 -8.86
CA LEU A 183 6.41 15.75 -7.42
C LEU A 183 7.87 16.01 -7.08
N ASN A 184 8.09 16.96 -6.18
CA ASN A 184 9.41 17.30 -5.66
C ASN A 184 9.46 16.93 -4.17
N ASP A 185 10.33 15.99 -3.79
CA ASP A 185 10.53 15.65 -2.37
C ASP A 185 11.44 16.71 -1.74
N LYS A 186 10.92 17.42 -0.74
CA LYS A 186 11.68 18.37 0.06
C LYS A 186 11.38 18.10 1.53
N GLU A 187 12.35 18.39 2.38
CA GLU A 187 12.12 18.34 3.81
C GLU A 187 11.20 19.49 4.22
N ASP A 188 10.19 19.18 5.03
CA ASP A 188 9.30 20.15 5.66
C ASP A 188 9.37 19.94 7.16
N GLN A 189 10.05 20.86 7.86
CA GLN A 189 10.23 20.76 9.31
C GLN A 189 8.90 20.83 10.07
N SER A 190 7.88 21.47 9.51
CA SER A 190 6.56 21.54 10.15
C SER A 190 5.84 20.20 10.15
N LEU A 191 6.13 19.33 9.17
CA LEU A 191 5.54 18.00 9.06
C LEU A 191 6.39 16.89 9.68
N LYS A 192 7.67 17.14 9.96
CA LYS A 192 8.61 16.12 10.45
C LYS A 192 8.07 15.34 11.66
N ASN A 193 7.60 16.04 12.70
CA ASN A 193 7.10 15.39 13.91
C ASN A 193 5.82 14.60 13.63
N THR A 194 4.92 15.14 12.81
CA THR A 194 3.72 14.43 12.35
C THR A 194 4.08 13.16 11.56
N GLU A 195 5.05 13.22 10.65
CA GLU A 195 5.52 12.05 9.90
C GLU A 195 6.11 10.98 10.84
N ILE A 196 6.87 11.38 11.86
CA ILE A 196 7.45 10.45 12.84
C ILE A 196 6.35 9.81 13.69
N ALA A 197 5.41 10.61 14.19
CA ALA A 197 4.30 10.18 15.02
C ALA A 197 3.37 9.20 14.27
N GLU A 198 2.92 9.57 13.07
CA GLU A 198 2.03 8.77 12.23
C GLU A 198 2.65 7.42 11.83
N ALA A 199 3.96 7.38 11.58
CA ALA A 199 4.64 6.14 11.23
C ALA A 199 4.80 5.18 12.42
N GLY A 200 4.74 5.68 13.66
CA GLY A 200 4.85 4.87 14.88
C GLY A 200 6.07 3.93 14.89
N CYS A 201 7.21 4.39 14.37
CA CYS A 201 8.43 3.58 14.17
C CYS A 201 8.27 2.26 13.38
N GLN A 202 7.12 2.01 12.73
CA GLN A 202 6.83 0.73 12.10
C GLN A 202 7.72 0.45 10.89
N VAL A 203 8.14 1.51 10.20
CA VAL A 203 8.87 1.44 8.94
C VAL A 203 10.03 2.42 8.94
N ASN A 204 10.98 2.18 8.05
CA ASN A 204 11.99 3.19 7.72
C ASN A 204 11.39 4.26 6.79
N HIS A 205 11.32 5.51 7.27
CA HIS A 205 10.81 6.66 6.53
C HIS A 205 11.52 6.93 5.21
N GLY A 206 12.75 6.45 4.99
CA GLY A 206 13.48 6.63 3.73
C GLY A 206 12.73 6.08 2.50
N SER A 207 11.75 5.19 2.69
CA SER A 207 10.89 4.65 1.63
C SER A 207 9.54 5.36 1.49
N TRP A 208 9.13 6.17 2.47
CA TRP A 208 7.90 6.97 2.46
C TRP A 208 8.28 8.41 2.10
N LYS A 209 8.02 8.79 0.86
CA LYS A 209 8.56 9.99 0.22
C LYS A 209 7.46 10.87 -0.33
N TRP A 210 7.81 12.12 -0.61
CA TRP A 210 6.94 13.13 -1.21
C TRP A 210 5.77 13.56 -0.34
N THR A 211 5.73 13.20 0.95
CA THR A 211 4.64 13.54 1.87
C THR A 211 4.28 15.03 1.83
N PRO A 212 5.23 15.98 1.91
CA PRO A 212 4.89 17.41 1.88
C PRO A 212 4.26 17.84 0.56
N ALA A 213 4.79 17.34 -0.57
CA ALA A 213 4.26 17.65 -1.89
C ALA A 213 2.86 17.05 -2.12
N ILE A 214 2.61 15.83 -1.63
CA ILE A 214 1.30 15.19 -1.70
C ILE A 214 0.29 15.95 -0.81
N LYS A 215 0.70 16.37 0.39
CA LYS A 215 -0.13 17.20 1.27
C LYS A 215 -0.47 18.53 0.59
N GLN A 216 0.50 19.19 -0.03
CA GLN A 216 0.27 20.43 -0.77
C GLN A 216 -0.75 20.24 -1.90
N VAL A 217 -0.67 19.14 -2.67
CA VAL A 217 -1.69 18.83 -3.69
C VAL A 217 -3.06 18.67 -3.04
N SER A 218 -3.15 17.92 -1.94
CA SER A 218 -4.41 17.79 -1.19
C SER A 218 -4.97 19.16 -0.74
N ASP A 219 -4.13 20.03 -0.18
CA ASP A 219 -4.51 21.38 0.25
C ASP A 219 -5.00 22.23 -0.95
N ASN A 220 -4.31 22.17 -2.10
CA ASN A 220 -4.67 22.91 -3.32
C ASN A 220 -6.03 22.51 -3.90
N PHE A 221 -6.47 21.27 -3.65
CA PHE A 221 -7.79 20.79 -4.05
C PHE A 221 -8.82 20.88 -2.91
N GLU A 222 -8.52 21.58 -1.82
CA GLU A 222 -9.42 21.71 -0.67
C GLU A 222 -9.92 20.35 -0.15
N LYS A 223 -9.05 19.33 -0.16
CA LYS A 223 -9.36 17.95 0.25
C LYS A 223 -10.36 17.22 -0.66
N ASN A 224 -10.76 17.80 -1.78
CA ASN A 224 -11.67 17.21 -2.77
C ASN A 224 -10.93 16.30 -3.77
N VAL A 225 -10.10 15.39 -3.26
CA VAL A 225 -9.31 14.44 -4.07
C VAL A 225 -9.42 13.01 -3.55
N VAL A 226 -9.27 12.06 -4.48
CA VAL A 226 -9.01 10.65 -4.17
C VAL A 226 -7.64 10.28 -4.75
N PHE A 227 -6.72 9.86 -3.88
CA PHE A 227 -5.39 9.44 -4.31
C PHE A 227 -5.35 7.95 -4.63
N TRP A 228 -4.79 7.62 -5.79
CA TRP A 228 -4.66 6.25 -6.29
C TRP A 228 -3.20 5.81 -6.36
N LYS A 229 -2.93 4.56 -5.97
CA LYS A 229 -1.59 3.95 -6.04
C LYS A 229 -1.65 2.54 -6.63
N GLY A 230 -0.56 2.11 -7.26
CA GLY A 230 -0.35 0.72 -7.69
C GLY A 230 0.33 -0.17 -6.64
N GLN A 231 0.07 0.03 -5.33
CA GLN A 231 0.79 -0.70 -4.28
C GLN A 231 0.55 -2.21 -4.38
N LEU A 232 1.59 -3.01 -4.12
CA LEU A 232 1.61 -4.47 -4.15
C LEU A 232 1.29 -5.13 -5.50
N GLY A 233 1.02 -4.36 -6.56
CA GLY A 233 0.72 -4.90 -7.89
C GLY A 233 1.85 -5.78 -8.44
N ASP A 234 3.11 -5.41 -8.18
CA ASP A 234 4.28 -6.16 -8.64
C ASP A 234 4.35 -7.56 -8.03
N VAL A 235 3.87 -7.74 -6.80
CA VAL A 235 3.83 -9.05 -6.15
C VAL A 235 2.85 -9.96 -6.88
N TYR A 236 1.67 -9.47 -7.24
CA TYR A 236 0.66 -10.30 -7.90
C TYR A 236 0.92 -10.51 -9.41
N LEU A 237 1.57 -9.55 -10.08
CA LEU A 237 1.64 -9.50 -11.54
C LEU A 237 3.02 -9.80 -12.11
N THR A 238 3.98 -10.16 -11.27
CA THR A 238 5.33 -10.51 -11.70
C THR A 238 5.87 -11.70 -10.93
N SER A 239 6.99 -12.26 -11.39
CA SER A 239 7.68 -13.33 -10.67
C SER A 239 8.20 -12.96 -9.26
N ASN A 240 8.04 -11.69 -8.83
CA ASN A 240 8.41 -11.21 -7.50
C ASN A 240 7.72 -11.97 -6.36
N TRP A 241 6.52 -12.51 -6.55
CA TRP A 241 5.83 -13.30 -5.50
C TRP A 241 6.68 -14.45 -4.94
N ARG A 242 7.53 -15.07 -5.78
CA ARG A 242 8.43 -16.16 -5.36
C ARG A 242 9.45 -15.72 -4.33
N GLN A 243 9.79 -14.43 -4.36
CA GLN A 243 10.83 -13.83 -3.52
C GLN A 243 10.24 -12.98 -2.40
N TYR A 244 8.95 -12.67 -2.48
CA TYR A 244 8.22 -11.88 -1.52
C TYR A 244 8.03 -12.69 -0.24
N SER A 245 8.96 -12.46 0.69
CA SER A 245 8.99 -13.15 1.97
C SER A 245 9.22 -12.17 3.11
N ASP A 246 8.53 -12.43 4.21
CA ASP A 246 8.79 -11.88 5.55
C ASP A 246 9.94 -12.60 6.28
N SER A 247 10.50 -13.67 5.69
CA SER A 247 11.57 -14.46 6.29
C SER A 247 12.82 -13.62 6.53
N ARG A 248 13.26 -13.66 7.79
CA ARG A 248 14.40 -12.89 8.31
C ARG A 248 15.71 -13.68 8.32
N SER A 249 15.67 -14.98 7.98
CA SER A 249 16.86 -15.84 7.98
C SER A 249 17.85 -15.39 6.91
N VAL A 250 19.08 -15.04 7.33
CA VAL A 250 20.19 -14.70 6.44
C VAL A 250 20.50 -15.85 5.48
N LEU A 251 20.45 -17.08 5.98
CA LEU A 251 20.66 -18.29 5.18
C LEU A 251 19.60 -18.40 4.08
N TYR A 252 18.33 -18.16 4.41
CA TYR A 252 17.25 -18.14 3.43
C TYR A 252 17.43 -17.02 2.40
N LYS A 253 17.82 -15.81 2.82
CA LYS A 253 18.15 -14.70 1.90
C LYS A 253 19.27 -15.08 0.93
N LYS A 254 20.34 -15.73 1.42
CA LYS A 254 21.47 -16.22 0.60
C LYS A 254 21.03 -17.34 -0.37
N PHE A 255 20.29 -18.33 0.12
CA PHE A 255 19.75 -19.42 -0.71
C PHE A 255 18.85 -18.88 -1.81
N ARG A 256 18.01 -17.88 -1.51
CA ARG A 256 17.15 -17.21 -2.50
C ARG A 256 17.95 -16.52 -3.61
N VAL A 257 19.04 -15.82 -3.27
CA VAL A 257 19.93 -15.21 -4.27
C VAL A 257 20.57 -16.26 -5.15
N LEU A 258 21.00 -17.39 -4.57
CA LEU A 258 21.58 -18.50 -5.31
C LEU A 258 20.56 -19.15 -6.25
N TYR A 259 19.34 -19.40 -5.75
CA TYR A 259 18.22 -19.94 -6.53
C TYR A 259 17.86 -19.04 -7.71
N ARG A 260 17.86 -17.70 -7.53
CA ARG A 260 17.66 -16.74 -8.62
C ARG A 260 18.72 -16.91 -9.71
N ARG A 261 20.00 -16.88 -9.33
CA ARG A 261 21.12 -17.03 -10.27
C ARG A 261 21.14 -18.37 -10.99
N GLY A 262 20.71 -19.45 -10.32
CA GLY A 262 20.62 -20.79 -10.91
C GLY A 262 19.40 -20.97 -11.81
N GLY A 263 18.24 -20.45 -11.39
CA GLY A 263 16.98 -20.59 -12.12
C GLY A 263 16.96 -19.86 -13.46
N ASP A 264 17.70 -18.75 -13.58
CA ASP A 264 17.86 -18.05 -14.87
C ASP A 264 18.69 -18.86 -15.88
N LYS A 265 19.52 -19.81 -15.42
CA LYS A 265 20.31 -20.72 -16.29
C LYS A 265 19.57 -22.00 -16.67
N PHE A 266 18.53 -22.40 -15.92
CA PHE A 266 17.80 -23.65 -16.13
C PHE A 266 16.27 -23.47 -16.01
N PRO A 267 15.61 -22.93 -17.06
CA PRO A 267 14.18 -22.58 -17.02
C PRO A 267 13.26 -23.78 -16.75
N THR A 268 13.61 -24.95 -17.28
CA THR A 268 12.81 -26.18 -17.13
C THR A 268 12.86 -26.71 -15.70
N ALA A 269 14.04 -26.73 -15.09
CA ALA A 269 14.20 -27.11 -13.68
C ALA A 269 13.51 -26.12 -12.74
N ARG A 270 13.48 -24.83 -13.10
CA ARG A 270 12.74 -23.79 -12.38
C ARG A 270 11.23 -24.03 -12.43
N LYS A 271 10.65 -24.32 -13.59
CA LYS A 271 9.22 -24.66 -13.72
C LYS A 271 8.84 -25.89 -12.88
N LEU A 272 9.68 -26.93 -12.90
CA LEU A 272 9.44 -28.13 -12.09
C LEU A 272 9.55 -27.84 -10.58
N GLY A 273 10.57 -27.06 -10.18
CA GLY A 273 10.73 -26.62 -8.80
C GLY A 273 9.58 -25.73 -8.33
N ASP A 274 9.09 -24.82 -9.17
CA ASP A 274 7.92 -23.99 -8.89
C ASP A 274 6.70 -24.88 -8.61
N LEU A 275 6.44 -25.92 -9.41
CA LEU A 275 5.31 -26.83 -9.17
C LEU A 275 5.44 -27.60 -7.86
N VAL A 276 6.64 -28.07 -7.52
CA VAL A 276 6.89 -28.88 -6.31
C VAL A 276 6.87 -28.02 -5.04
N PHE A 277 7.47 -26.83 -5.07
CA PHE A 277 7.60 -25.96 -3.91
C PHE A 277 6.53 -24.85 -3.83
N ALA A 278 5.69 -24.70 -4.85
CA ALA A 278 4.63 -23.69 -4.92
C ALA A 278 3.72 -23.69 -3.69
N PRO A 279 3.17 -24.81 -3.20
CA PRO A 279 2.22 -24.76 -2.09
C PRO A 279 2.82 -24.12 -0.83
N SER A 280 4.09 -24.44 -0.52
CA SER A 280 4.82 -23.85 0.60
C SER A 280 5.20 -22.38 0.37
N THR A 281 5.44 -22.01 -0.90
CA THR A 281 5.81 -20.65 -1.30
C THR A 281 4.59 -19.73 -1.28
N VAL A 282 3.44 -20.20 -1.77
CA VAL A 282 2.16 -19.49 -1.74
C VAL A 282 1.70 -19.26 -0.30
N LYS A 283 1.74 -20.28 0.57
CA LYS A 283 1.44 -20.08 2.01
C LYS A 283 2.35 -19.05 2.68
N ARG A 284 3.62 -19.00 2.28
CA ARG A 284 4.57 -18.00 2.77
C ARG A 284 4.26 -16.61 2.22
N LEU A 285 3.84 -16.53 0.96
CA LEU A 285 3.39 -15.29 0.33
C LEU A 285 2.16 -14.73 1.05
N GLU A 286 1.14 -15.55 1.30
CA GLU A 286 -0.08 -15.17 2.06
C GLU A 286 0.32 -14.49 3.38
N ARG A 287 1.18 -15.15 4.16
CA ARG A 287 1.73 -14.60 5.40
C ARG A 287 2.53 -13.30 5.17
N SER A 288 3.32 -13.24 4.11
CA SER A 288 4.19 -12.10 3.82
C SER A 288 3.40 -10.87 3.39
N ILE A 289 2.29 -11.03 2.68
CA ILE A 289 1.37 -9.94 2.33
C ILE A 289 0.83 -9.31 3.62
N VAL A 290 0.37 -10.12 4.58
CA VAL A 290 -0.16 -9.64 5.87
C VAL A 290 0.93 -9.02 6.76
N ASN A 291 2.10 -9.66 6.83
CA ASN A 291 3.15 -9.28 7.79
C ASN A 291 4.06 -8.16 7.31
N ARG A 292 4.29 -8.09 5.99
CA ARG A 292 5.22 -7.14 5.37
C ARG A 292 4.49 -6.18 4.44
N GLY A 293 3.60 -6.69 3.58
CA GLY A 293 2.85 -5.86 2.63
C GLY A 293 1.97 -4.85 3.35
N ALA A 294 1.14 -5.32 4.27
CA ALA A 294 0.25 -4.46 5.04
C ALA A 294 1.01 -3.44 5.90
N VAL A 295 2.15 -3.80 6.51
CA VAL A 295 2.92 -2.83 7.32
C VAL A 295 3.66 -1.81 6.44
N LEU A 296 4.36 -2.27 5.41
CA LEU A 296 5.20 -1.38 4.61
C LEU A 296 4.39 -0.48 3.69
N GLN A 297 3.40 -1.07 3.03
CA GLN A 297 2.66 -0.44 1.95
C GLN A 297 1.24 -0.07 2.39
N GLY A 298 0.59 -0.93 3.19
CA GLY A 298 -0.74 -0.65 3.77
C GLY A 298 -0.71 0.49 4.80
N SER A 299 0.19 0.45 5.79
CA SER A 299 0.33 1.53 6.77
C SER A 299 0.71 2.85 6.11
N HIS A 300 1.42 2.82 4.96
CA HIS A 300 1.70 4.02 4.18
C HIS A 300 0.42 4.68 3.64
N MET A 301 -0.60 3.89 3.31
CA MET A 301 -1.91 4.42 2.90
C MET A 301 -2.58 5.14 4.07
N GLY A 302 -2.61 4.51 5.26
CA GLY A 302 -3.16 5.11 6.47
C GLY A 302 -2.42 6.38 6.90
N PHE A 303 -1.09 6.34 6.85
CA PHE A 303 -0.18 7.47 7.07
C PHE A 303 -0.51 8.66 6.15
N LEU A 304 -0.57 8.43 4.83
CA LEU A 304 -0.85 9.51 3.88
C LEU A 304 -2.29 10.03 4.03
N ARG A 305 -3.24 9.13 4.29
CA ARG A 305 -4.63 9.48 4.55
C ARG A 305 -4.77 10.41 5.75
N SER A 306 -4.11 10.10 6.86
CA SER A 306 -4.12 10.95 8.05
C SER A 306 -3.48 12.31 7.80
N ILE A 307 -2.28 12.34 7.19
CA ILE A 307 -1.55 13.60 6.97
C ILE A 307 -2.22 14.49 5.93
N CYS A 308 -2.78 13.90 4.87
CA CYS A 308 -3.35 14.65 3.77
C CYS A 308 -4.84 14.95 3.98
N ASP A 309 -5.51 14.29 4.93
CA ASP A 309 -6.96 14.39 5.14
C ASP A 309 -7.75 14.08 3.86
N CYS A 310 -7.34 13.01 3.14
CA CYS A 310 -7.94 12.56 1.90
C CYS A 310 -8.05 11.04 1.81
N LEU A 311 -8.93 10.54 0.94
CA LEU A 311 -9.02 9.12 0.64
C LEU A 311 -7.79 8.64 -0.15
N PHE A 312 -7.15 7.56 0.30
CA PHE A 312 -6.05 6.89 -0.38
C PHE A 312 -6.41 5.44 -0.68
N VAL A 313 -6.43 5.09 -1.97
CA VAL A 313 -6.79 3.75 -2.45
C VAL A 313 -5.69 3.13 -3.31
N SER A 314 -5.61 1.80 -3.29
CA SER A 314 -4.76 1.00 -4.17
C SER A 314 -5.65 0.24 -5.12
N ALA A 315 -5.42 0.39 -6.43
CA ALA A 315 -6.24 -0.26 -7.45
C ALA A 315 -6.17 -1.80 -7.40
N TYR A 316 -5.16 -2.35 -6.70
CA TYR A 316 -5.01 -3.80 -6.52
C TYR A 316 -5.66 -4.34 -5.24
N HIS A 317 -6.35 -3.49 -4.47
CA HIS A 317 -6.91 -3.85 -3.15
C HIS A 317 -8.35 -3.37 -2.98
N GLY A 318 -9.03 -3.02 -4.07
CA GLY A 318 -10.47 -2.88 -4.06
C GLY A 318 -11.15 -4.25 -3.88
N PRO A 319 -12.39 -4.30 -3.35
CA PRO A 319 -13.05 -5.57 -3.06
C PRO A 319 -13.18 -6.49 -4.29
N GLN A 320 -13.51 -5.95 -5.46
CA GLN A 320 -13.66 -6.77 -6.66
C GLN A 320 -12.31 -7.27 -7.16
N THR A 321 -11.31 -6.40 -7.23
CA THR A 321 -9.94 -6.76 -7.64
C THR A 321 -9.33 -7.80 -6.70
N THR A 322 -9.47 -7.62 -5.39
CA THR A 322 -8.99 -8.57 -4.38
C THR A 322 -9.61 -9.95 -4.56
N SER A 323 -10.91 -10.01 -4.85
CA SER A 323 -11.59 -11.28 -5.13
C SER A 323 -10.98 -12.02 -6.31
N VAL A 324 -10.67 -11.33 -7.41
CA VAL A 324 -10.03 -11.94 -8.58
C VAL A 324 -8.60 -12.38 -8.26
N LEU A 325 -7.82 -11.52 -7.59
CA LEU A 325 -6.46 -11.83 -7.18
C LEU A 325 -6.39 -13.05 -6.25
N HIS A 326 -7.32 -13.19 -5.31
CA HIS A 326 -7.39 -14.36 -4.42
C HIS A 326 -7.82 -15.63 -5.16
N SER A 327 -8.57 -15.53 -6.26
CA SER A 327 -8.95 -16.70 -7.06
C SER A 327 -7.79 -17.32 -7.85
N MET A 328 -6.67 -16.59 -8.00
CA MET A 328 -5.62 -16.95 -8.94
C MET A 328 -4.78 -18.16 -8.49
N HIS A 329 -4.42 -19.02 -9.43
CA HIS A 329 -3.35 -20.01 -9.25
C HIS A 329 -2.01 -19.41 -9.72
N LEU A 330 -1.35 -18.71 -8.79
CA LEU A 330 -0.08 -17.98 -9.00
C LEU A 330 0.97 -18.72 -9.85
N PRO A 331 1.31 -20.00 -9.60
CA PRO A 331 2.35 -20.69 -10.37
C PRO A 331 2.00 -20.91 -11.85
N SER A 332 0.72 -21.06 -12.18
CA SER A 332 0.28 -21.25 -13.58
C SER A 332 0.12 -19.92 -14.32
N LEU A 333 -0.28 -18.87 -13.61
CA LEU A 333 -0.59 -17.57 -14.22
C LEU A 333 0.63 -16.67 -14.32
N ILE A 334 1.50 -16.69 -13.30
CA ILE A 334 2.55 -15.67 -13.10
C ILE A 334 3.95 -16.31 -13.22
N GLY A 335 4.31 -16.65 -14.46
CA GLY A 335 5.67 -17.05 -14.83
C GLY A 335 6.62 -15.87 -15.02
N GLU A 336 6.10 -14.76 -15.53
CA GLU A 336 6.84 -13.56 -15.94
C GLU A 336 6.08 -12.27 -15.56
N ASP A 337 6.48 -11.12 -16.10
CA ASP A 337 5.81 -9.84 -15.92
C ASP A 337 4.58 -9.75 -16.85
N ILE A 338 3.38 -9.92 -16.29
CA ILE A 338 2.12 -9.90 -17.07
C ILE A 338 1.49 -8.50 -17.16
N ARG A 339 2.11 -7.47 -16.58
CA ARG A 339 1.54 -6.10 -16.56
C ARG A 339 1.28 -5.53 -17.95
N PRO A 340 2.14 -5.75 -18.98
CA PRO A 340 1.83 -5.32 -20.33
C PRO A 340 0.61 -6.01 -20.94
N ALA A 341 0.41 -7.30 -20.66
CA ALA A 341 -0.77 -8.04 -21.12
C ALA A 341 -2.04 -7.52 -20.42
N LEU A 342 -1.96 -7.23 -19.12
CA LEU A 342 -3.04 -6.57 -18.39
C LEU A 342 -3.34 -5.17 -18.94
N GLY A 343 -2.32 -4.38 -19.26
CA GLY A 343 -2.52 -3.06 -19.85
C GLY A 343 -3.24 -3.11 -21.18
N ARG A 344 -2.88 -4.07 -22.04
CA ARG A 344 -3.59 -4.31 -23.30
C ARG A 344 -5.06 -4.68 -23.08
N GLU A 345 -5.33 -5.53 -22.09
CA GLU A 345 -6.70 -5.92 -21.74
C GLU A 345 -7.52 -4.72 -21.23
N ILE A 346 -6.93 -3.87 -20.39
CA ILE A 346 -7.58 -2.65 -19.88
C ILE A 346 -7.83 -1.65 -21.03
N PHE A 347 -6.81 -1.42 -21.86
CA PHE A 347 -6.84 -0.35 -22.88
C PHE A 347 -7.57 -0.76 -24.16
N GLY A 348 -7.71 -2.06 -24.42
CA GLY A 348 -8.28 -2.59 -25.66
C GLY A 348 -7.36 -2.54 -26.88
N GLN A 349 -6.11 -2.09 -26.72
CA GLN A 349 -5.10 -2.02 -27.78
C GLN A 349 -3.67 -2.17 -27.23
N GLU A 350 -2.67 -2.20 -28.10
CA GLU A 350 -1.27 -2.24 -27.68
C GLU A 350 -0.89 -1.00 -26.86
N VAL A 351 -0.07 -1.22 -25.82
CA VAL A 351 0.37 -0.17 -24.89
C VAL A 351 1.89 -0.04 -24.95
N ALA A 352 2.37 1.19 -25.16
CA ALA A 352 3.79 1.52 -25.15
C ALA A 352 4.30 1.71 -23.70
N TYR A 353 4.96 0.70 -23.14
CA TYR A 353 5.62 0.80 -21.83
C TYR A 353 7.07 1.28 -21.94
N PRO A 354 7.59 2.00 -20.91
CA PRO A 354 9.02 2.27 -20.84
C PRO A 354 9.82 0.96 -20.70
N THR A 355 10.91 0.83 -21.44
CA THR A 355 11.78 -0.36 -21.44
C THR A 355 12.52 -0.56 -20.12
N LYS A 356 12.80 0.54 -19.41
CA LYS A 356 13.38 0.54 -18.06
C LYS A 356 12.54 1.42 -17.16
N ASN A 357 12.43 1.03 -15.89
CA ASN A 357 11.71 1.78 -14.88
C ASN A 357 12.54 1.82 -13.59
N PRO A 358 13.46 2.79 -13.47
CA PRO A 358 14.34 2.89 -12.32
C PRO A 358 13.54 3.18 -11.03
N GLY A 359 13.90 2.47 -9.97
CA GLY A 359 13.39 2.77 -8.63
C GLY A 359 13.97 4.09 -8.12
N PRO A 360 13.16 4.97 -7.50
CA PRO A 360 13.67 6.22 -6.94
C PRO A 360 14.55 5.93 -5.72
N PRO A 361 15.65 6.68 -5.51
CA PRO A 361 16.55 6.47 -4.38
C PRO A 361 15.83 6.67 -3.03
N ARG A 362 16.42 6.15 -1.95
CA ARG A 362 15.92 6.43 -0.59
C ARG A 362 16.01 7.93 -0.30
N SER A 363 15.06 8.46 0.47
CA SER A 363 15.17 9.85 0.95
C SER A 363 16.36 9.95 1.89
N THR A 364 17.20 10.97 1.67
CA THR A 364 18.41 11.22 2.46
C THR A 364 18.11 11.95 3.77
N PHE A 365 17.16 12.88 3.78
CA PHE A 365 16.82 13.65 4.97
C PHE A 365 15.90 12.91 5.96
N ARG A 366 15.16 11.89 5.49
CA ARG A 366 14.38 10.97 6.36
C ARG A 366 15.23 9.87 7.00
N THR A 367 16.54 9.88 6.77
CA THR A 367 17.46 8.90 7.37
C THR A 367 17.46 9.07 8.89
N ASN A 368 17.39 7.95 9.61
CA ASN A 368 17.42 7.90 11.09
C ASN A 368 16.21 8.51 11.82
N TRP A 369 15.12 8.85 11.12
CA TRP A 369 13.89 9.31 11.80
C TRP A 369 13.19 8.21 12.61
N ARG A 370 13.46 6.95 12.27
CA ARG A 370 12.92 5.78 12.98
C ARG A 370 13.72 5.49 14.26
N SER A 371 13.30 6.07 15.38
CA SER A 371 13.85 5.81 16.72
C SER A 371 12.80 5.98 17.82
N ILE A 372 12.94 5.26 18.95
CA ILE A 372 12.03 5.42 20.09
C ILE A 372 12.12 6.83 20.68
N SER A 373 13.32 7.40 20.80
CA SER A 373 13.51 8.76 21.31
C SER A 373 12.83 9.79 20.41
N GLY A 374 13.08 9.73 19.10
CA GLY A 374 12.45 10.63 18.14
C GLY A 374 10.93 10.48 18.10
N PHE A 375 10.41 9.26 18.28
CA PHE A 375 8.97 9.03 18.41
C PHE A 375 8.40 9.67 19.68
N LYS A 376 9.03 9.51 20.84
CA LYS A 376 8.60 10.19 22.08
C LYS A 376 8.60 11.71 21.95
N GLU A 377 9.66 12.28 21.38
CA GLU A 377 9.77 13.72 21.11
C GLU A 377 8.66 14.21 20.17
N ALA A 378 8.40 13.48 19.09
CA ALA A 378 7.31 13.79 18.16
C ALA A 378 5.94 13.74 18.86
N MET A 379 5.69 12.75 19.71
CA MET A 379 4.42 12.61 20.43
C MET A 379 4.19 13.74 21.44
N GLN A 380 5.25 14.27 22.08
CA GLN A 380 5.15 15.45 22.95
C GLN A 380 4.68 16.69 22.18
N VAL A 381 5.08 16.86 20.93
CA VAL A 381 4.60 17.96 20.06
C VAL A 381 3.11 17.83 19.77
N HIS A 382 2.59 16.60 19.77
CA HIS A 382 1.16 16.30 19.69
C HIS A 382 0.47 16.30 21.07
N GLY A 383 1.13 16.73 22.14
CA GLY A 383 0.52 16.81 23.48
C GLY A 383 0.32 15.45 24.16
N VAL A 384 1.03 14.40 23.71
CA VAL A 384 0.99 13.06 24.29
C VAL A 384 2.29 12.77 25.04
N THR A 385 2.19 12.24 26.27
CA THR A 385 3.34 11.80 27.06
C THR A 385 3.41 10.27 27.08
N ILE A 386 4.57 9.69 26.71
CA ILE A 386 4.85 8.24 26.61
C ILE A 386 6.09 7.87 27.41
#